data_AF-A0A7W9BLH8-F1
#
_entry.id   AF-A0A7W9BLH8-F1
#
_cell.length_a   1.000
_cell.length_b   1.000
_cell.length_c   1.000
_cell.angle_alpha   90.00
_cell.angle_beta   90.00
_cell.angle_gamma   90.00
#
_symmetry.space_group_name_H-M   'P 1'
#
loop_
_entity.id
_entity.type
_entity.pdbx_description
1 polymer ?
#
loop_
_entity_poly.entity_id
_entity_poly.type
_entity_poly.pdbx_seq_one_letter_code
_entity_poly.pdbx_strand_id
1 'polypeptide(L)' 'MNVQMFGGSVTSILIALYGKLYRSRRALLISMEPMRAIAVKQTGAGGRREHDILDINADGNETVTKCLYGPVHHIVG' A
#
# COMPACT_ATOMS: atom_id res chain seq x y z
N MET A 1 -2.03 0.18 16.12
CA MET A 1 -2.73 -0.51 15.03
C MET A 1 -4.14 0.04 15.00
N ASN A 2 -4.44 0.95 14.09
CA ASN A 2 -5.79 1.48 13.91
C ASN A 2 -6.20 1.26 12.45
N VAL A 3 -7.16 0.38 12.24
CA VAL A 3 -7.84 0.18 10.95
C VAL A 3 -9.04 1.11 10.99
N GLN A 4 -9.02 2.18 10.20
CA GLN A 4 -10.15 3.11 10.14
C GLN A 4 -11.00 2.80 8.92
N MET A 5 -12.17 2.22 9.17
CA MET A 5 -13.17 1.90 8.16
C MET A 5 -14.07 3.12 7.95
N PHE A 6 -14.08 3.71 6.76
CA PHE A 6 -15.05 4.74 6.38
C PHE A 6 -15.95 4.22 5.24
N GLY A 7 -17.26 4.16 5.49
CA GLY A 7 -18.30 4.26 4.46
C GLY A 7 -18.19 3.33 3.23
N GLY A 8 -18.02 2.01 3.43
CA GLY A 8 -18.19 1.02 2.36
C GLY A 8 -17.10 0.97 1.28
N SER A 9 -16.06 1.80 1.39
CA SER A 9 -14.87 1.78 0.54
C SER A 9 -13.65 1.85 1.45
N VAL A 10 -12.79 0.82 1.42
CA VAL A 10 -11.56 0.83 2.22
C VAL A 10 -10.58 1.80 1.55
N THR A 11 -10.45 3.01 2.09
CA THR A 11 -9.42 3.96 1.65
C THR A 11 -8.08 3.58 2.30
N SER A 12 -7.02 3.61 1.51
CA SER A 12 -5.66 3.11 1.78
C SER A 12 -5.15 3.32 3.21
N ILE A 13 -4.59 2.28 3.82
CA ILE A 13 -3.98 2.35 5.16
C ILE A 13 -2.51 2.73 4.97
N LEU A 14 -2.12 3.90 5.47
CA LEU A 14 -0.72 4.31 5.59
C LEU A 14 -0.13 3.71 6.86
N ILE A 15 0.62 2.61 6.75
CA ILE A 15 1.34 2.04 7.90
C ILE A 15 2.77 2.56 7.85
N ALA A 16 3.03 3.66 8.54
CA ALA A 16 4.37 4.13 8.81
C ALA A 16 4.99 3.24 9.90
N LEU A 17 5.87 2.30 9.50
CA LEU A 17 6.70 1.59 10.46
C LEU A 17 7.80 2.55 10.90
N TYR A 18 7.60 3.17 12.07
CA TYR A 18 8.60 4.01 12.72
C TYR A 18 9.89 3.20 12.92
N GLY A 19 10.89 3.47 12.09
CA GLY A 19 12.25 3.00 12.25
C GLY A 19 12.87 3.60 13.52
N LYS A 20 12.55 3.03 14.69
CA LYS A 20 13.19 3.34 15.98
C LYS A 20 14.64 2.83 16.06
N LEU A 21 15.33 2.68 14.93
CA LEU A 21 16.67 2.09 14.85
C LEU A 21 17.60 2.73 13.81
N TYR A 22 17.41 4.02 13.46
CA TYR A 22 18.43 4.79 12.74
C TYR A 22 18.75 6.07 13.50
N ARG A 23 19.63 5.94 14.50
CA ARG A 23 20.10 7.01 15.40
C ARG A 23 20.90 8.14 14.70
N SER A 24 20.74 8.36 13.39
CA SER A 24 21.49 9.42 12.68
C SER A 24 20.97 9.85 11.29
N ARG A 25 19.95 9.22 10.69
CA ARG A 25 19.42 9.64 9.38
C ARG A 25 17.89 9.64 9.36
N ARG A 26 17.31 10.73 8.87
CA ARG A 26 15.85 10.94 8.72
C ARG A 26 15.32 10.19 7.49
N ALA A 27 15.40 8.86 7.52
CA ALA A 27 14.78 8.01 6.50
C ALA A 27 13.57 7.29 7.14
N LEU A 28 12.44 7.30 6.47
CA LEU A 28 11.20 6.67 6.93
C LEU A 28 10.71 5.66 5.89
N LEU A 29 10.49 4.42 6.30
CA LEU A 29 9.86 3.41 5.47
C LEU A 29 8.35 3.41 5.70
N ILE A 30 7.60 3.57 4.61
CA ILE A 30 6.14 3.61 4.60
C ILE A 30 5.62 2.44 3.75
N SER A 31 4.66 1.69 4.27
CA SER A 31 3.85 0.79 3.44
C SER A 31 2.63 1.52 2.89
N MET A 32 2.43 1.46 1.57
CA MET A 32 1.23 1.94 0.87
C MET A 32 0.42 0.74 0.35
N GLU A 33 -0.77 0.56 0.93
CA GLU A 33 -1.61 -0.62 0.65
C GLU A 33 -3.07 -0.22 0.34
N PRO A 34 -3.36 0.31 -0.86
CA PRO A 34 -4.75 0.51 -1.27
C PRO A 34 -5.48 -0.83 -1.36
N MET A 35 -6.66 -0.91 -0.75
CA MET A 35 -7.54 -2.08 -0.85
C MET A 35 -8.89 -1.66 -1.39
N ARG A 36 -9.36 -2.31 -2.45
CA ARG A 36 -10.76 -2.21 -2.88
C ARG A 36 -11.43 -3.57 -2.72
N ALA A 37 -12.44 -3.64 -1.85
CA ALA A 37 -13.28 -4.82 -1.69
C ALA A 37 -14.66 -4.55 -2.29
N ILE A 38 -15.08 -5.37 -3.23
CA ILE A 38 -16.43 -5.34 -3.80
C ILE A 38 -17.21 -6.53 -3.24
N ALA A 39 -18.42 -6.26 -2.75
CA ALA A 39 -19.24 -7.25 -2.06
C ALA A 39 -19.62 -8.42 -2.98
N VAL A 40 -19.89 -9.57 -2.36
CA VAL A 40 -20.33 -10.77 -3.07
C VAL A 40 -21.67 -10.48 -3.79
N LYS A 41 -21.85 -11.06 -4.99
CA LYS A 41 -23.00 -10.86 -5.89
C LYS A 41 -23.09 -9.47 -6.56
N GLN A 42 -22.04 -8.66 -6.50
CA GLN A 42 -21.88 -7.47 -7.34
C GLN A 42 -20.93 -7.75 -8.51
N THR A 43 -21.10 -7.03 -9.62
CA THR A 43 -20.16 -7.11 -10.75
C THR A 43 -18.76 -6.74 -10.28
N GLY A 44 -17.78 -7.62 -10.56
CA GLY A 44 -16.41 -7.43 -10.08
C GLY A 44 -16.19 -7.80 -8.61
N ALA A 45 -17.06 -8.62 -8.03
CA ALA A 45 -16.89 -9.16 -6.67
C ALA A 45 -15.47 -9.71 -6.45
N GLY A 46 -14.86 -9.32 -5.33
CA GLY A 46 -13.50 -9.69 -4.98
C GLY A 46 -12.72 -8.55 -4.31
N GLY A 47 -11.58 -8.92 -3.73
CA GLY A 47 -10.62 -7.96 -3.18
C GLY A 47 -9.50 -7.68 -4.19
N ARG A 48 -9.24 -6.40 -4.46
CA ARG A 48 -8.06 -5.93 -5.16
C ARG A 48 -7.16 -5.21 -4.16
N ARG A 49 -5.91 -5.63 -4.07
CA ARG A 49 -4.90 -5.00 -3.23
C ARG A 49 -3.60 -4.92 -4.01
N GLU A 50 -2.97 -3.76 -3.94
CA GLU A 50 -1.58 -3.60 -4.29
C GLU A 50 -0.84 -3.18 -3.02
N HIS A 51 0.44 -3.53 -2.94
CA HIS A 51 1.27 -3.26 -1.78
C HIS A 51 2.60 -2.71 -2.28
N ASP A 52 2.96 -1.52 -1.81
CA ASP A 52 4.25 -0.91 -2.08
C ASP A 52 4.93 -0.46 -0.78
N ILE A 53 6.26 -0.41 -0.79
CA ILE A 53 7.11 0.11 0.28
C ILE A 53 7.87 1.29 -0.29
N LEU A 54 7.74 2.44 0.37
CA LEU A 54 8.41 3.67 -0.01
C LEU A 54 9.45 4.02 1.05
N ASP A 55 10.65 4.33 0.60
CA ASP A 55 11.66 5.02 1.39
C ASP A 55 11.50 6.54 1.22
N ILE A 56 11.23 7.23 2.32
CA ILE A 56 11.05 8.67 2.35
C ILE A 56 12.33 9.30 2.90
N ASN A 57 12.96 10.13 2.08
CA ASN A 57 14.17 10.88 2.39
C ASN A 57 13.90 12.39 2.33
N ALA A 58 14.88 13.21 2.73
CA ALA A 58 14.72 14.66 2.76
C ALA A 58 14.37 15.27 1.38
N ASP A 59 14.80 14.62 0.30
CA ASP A 59 14.67 15.11 -1.07
C ASP A 59 13.47 14.51 -1.83
N GLY A 60 12.75 13.55 -1.25
CA GLY A 60 11.62 12.90 -1.91
C GLY A 60 11.31 11.48 -1.42
N ASN A 61 10.72 10.68 -2.30
CA ASN A 61 10.39 9.29 -2.02
C ASN A 61 10.93 8.36 -3.12
N GLU A 62 11.30 7.15 -2.73
CA GLU A 62 11.72 6.09 -3.64
C GLU A 62 10.93 4.83 -3.37
N THR A 63 10.34 4.25 -4.42
CA THR A 63 9.65 2.95 -4.34
C THR A 63 10.69 1.83 -4.29
N VAL A 64 10.66 1.04 -3.22
CA VAL A 64 11.54 -0.11 -3.00
C VAL A 64 11.00 -1.35 -3.75
N THR A 65 9.68 -1.47 -3.87
CA THR A 65 9.07 -2.62 -4.58
C THR A 65 9.28 -2.48 -6.07
N LYS A 66 9.92 -3.48 -6.70
CA LYS A 66 10.18 -3.49 -8.14
C LYS A 66 9.19 -4.33 -8.95
N CYS A 67 8.24 -4.98 -8.28
CA CYS A 67 7.19 -5.72 -8.95
C CYS A 67 6.30 -4.72 -9.71
N LEU A 68 6.04 -5.00 -10.98
CA LEU A 68 5.14 -4.18 -11.78
C LEU A 68 3.70 -4.37 -11.27
N TYR A 69 2.84 -3.40 -11.53
CA TYR A 69 1.45 -3.39 -11.04
C TYR A 69 0.45 -3.53 -12.19
N GLY A 70 -0.80 -3.87 -11.84
CA GLY A 70 -1.91 -3.87 -12.78
C GLY A 70 -2.02 -5.06 -13.75
N PRO A 71 -3.08 -5.03 -14.60
CA PRO A 71 -3.49 -6.16 -15.42
C PRO A 71 -2.52 -6.48 -16.57
N VAL A 72 -1.68 -5.53 -16.98
CA VAL A 72 -0.68 -5.73 -18.05
C VAL A 72 0.36 -6.79 -17.65
N HIS A 73 0.64 -6.92 -16.35
CA HIS A 73 1.69 -7.81 -15.83
C HIS A 73 1.15 -8.95 -14.97
N HIS A 74 -0.10 -8.87 -14.50
CA HIS A 74 -0.67 -9.80 -13.52
C HIS A 74 -1.86 -10.62 -14.01
N ILE A 75 -2.05 -10.75 -15.33
CA ILE A 75 -2.92 -11.77 -15.92
C ILE A 75 -2.05 -12.97 -16.29
N VAL A 76 -2.22 -14.08 -15.57
CA VAL A 76 -1.55 -15.35 -15.89
C VAL A 76 -2.54 -16.16 -16.74
N GLY A 77 -2.09 -16.54 -17.94
CA GLY A 77 -2.86 -17.35 -18.89
C GLY A 77 -2.90 -18.83 -18.53
#